data_AF-A0A1J0W0E7-F1
#
_entry.id   AF-A0A1J0W0E7-F1
#
_cell.length_a   1.000
_cell.length_b   1.000
_cell.length_c   1.000
_cell.angle_alpha   90.00
_cell.angle_beta   90.00
_cell.angle_gamma   90.00
#
_symmetry.space_group_name_H-M   'P 1'
#
loop_
_entity.id
_entity.type
_entity.pdbx_description
1 polymer ?
#
loop_
_entity_poly.entity_id
_entity_poly.type
_entity_poly.pdbx_seq_one_letter_code
_entity_poly.pdbx_strand_id
1 'polypeptide(L)' 'MTDRDDTRVPEPQGTLAGMPYDWRRPTWARVKARAWNPDDPRLFTPKAFGWGYDLNLYRLFHRRR' A
#
# COMPACT_ATOMS: atom_id res chain seq x y z
N MET A 1 15.59 -20.42 -8.45
CA MET A 1 14.52 -20.43 -7.44
C MET A 1 14.53 -19.05 -6.81
N THR A 2 13.78 -18.11 -7.41
CA THR A 2 13.99 -16.68 -7.24
C THR A 2 13.28 -16.18 -5.98
N ASP A 3 14.06 -16.05 -4.90
CA ASP A 3 13.73 -15.19 -3.78
C ASP A 3 13.86 -13.73 -4.26
N ARG A 4 12.73 -13.11 -4.64
CA ARG A 4 12.67 -11.70 -5.05
C ARG A 4 11.68 -11.00 -4.14
N ASP A 5 12.21 -10.28 -3.15
CA ASP A 5 11.59 -9.07 -2.59
C ASP A 5 10.06 -9.16 -2.46
N ASP A 6 9.60 -9.85 -1.43
CA ASP A 6 8.17 -9.85 -1.06
C ASP A 6 7.80 -8.59 -0.24
N THR A 7 8.38 -7.45 -0.62
CA THR A 7 8.03 -6.10 -0.14
C THR A 7 6.99 -5.43 -1.05
N ARG A 8 6.54 -6.15 -2.10
CA ARG A 8 5.47 -5.69 -2.98
C ARG A 8 4.17 -5.67 -2.18
N VAL A 9 3.65 -4.48 -1.97
CA VAL A 9 2.33 -4.28 -1.38
C VAL A 9 1.32 -5.16 -2.13
N PRO A 10 0.58 -6.06 -1.44
CA PRO A 10 -0.35 -6.94 -2.11
C PRO A 10 -1.40 -6.11 -2.84
N GLU A 11 -1.68 -6.49 -4.08
CA GLU A 11 -2.67 -5.83 -4.91
C GLU A 11 -4.04 -5.78 -4.19
N PRO A 12 -4.79 -4.68 -4.37
CA PRO A 12 -6.12 -4.56 -3.80
C PRO A 12 -7.03 -5.66 -4.37
N GLN A 13 -8.12 -5.97 -3.68
CA GLN A 13 -9.04 -7.04 -4.12
C GLN A 13 -9.70 -6.72 -5.46
N GLY A 14 -9.88 -5.44 -5.75
CA GLY A 14 -10.39 -4.96 -7.01
C GLY A 14 -10.60 -3.46 -6.96
N THR A 15 -11.24 -2.94 -8.01
CA THR A 15 -11.64 -1.54 -8.11
C THR A 15 -13.17 -1.45 -8.14
N LEU A 16 -13.74 -0.60 -7.30
CA LEU A 16 -15.15 -0.24 -7.30
C LEU A 16 -15.27 1.24 -7.66
N ALA A 17 -16.06 1.56 -8.70
CA ALA A 17 -16.19 2.92 -9.23
C ALA A 17 -14.85 3.59 -9.58
N GLY A 18 -13.89 2.81 -10.11
CA GLY A 18 -12.54 3.30 -10.48
C GLY A 18 -11.58 3.50 -9.31
N MET A 19 -12.00 3.18 -8.07
CA MET A 19 -11.19 3.31 -6.86
C MET A 19 -10.91 1.92 -6.26
N PRO A 20 -9.66 1.64 -5.82
CA PRO A 20 -9.33 0.33 -5.27
C PRO A 20 -10.04 0.11 -3.94
N TYR A 21 -10.47 -1.12 -3.67
CA TYR A 21 -11.06 -1.49 -2.39
C TYR A 21 -10.47 -2.78 -1.82
N ASP A 22 -10.52 -2.89 -0.50
CA ASP A 22 -10.02 -4.04 0.25
C ASP A 22 -10.93 -4.28 1.48
N TRP A 23 -11.84 -5.26 1.44
CA TRP A 23 -12.61 -5.74 2.60
C TRP A 23 -11.94 -6.85 3.43
N ARG A 24 -10.68 -7.21 3.13
CA ARG A 24 -9.94 -8.23 3.90
C ARG A 24 -9.63 -7.65 5.26
N ARG A 25 -9.62 -8.47 6.32
CA ARG A 25 -9.24 -8.00 7.65
C ARG A 25 -7.89 -7.28 7.59
N PRO A 26 -7.82 -6.00 8.03
CA PRO A 26 -6.56 -5.29 8.07
C PRO A 26 -5.64 -5.99 9.06
N THR A 27 -4.44 -6.32 8.63
CA THR A 27 -3.38 -6.76 9.53
C THR A 27 -2.44 -5.60 9.80
N TRP A 28 -1.92 -5.50 11.02
CA TRP A 28 -0.93 -4.48 11.37
C TRP A 28 0.28 -4.49 10.43
N ALA A 29 0.71 -5.68 10.00
CA ALA A 29 1.77 -5.84 9.01
C ALA A 29 1.42 -5.16 7.66
N ARG A 30 0.20 -5.34 7.15
CA ARG A 30 -0.26 -4.71 5.90
C ARG A 30 -0.43 -3.20 6.04
N VAL A 31 -1.00 -2.74 7.16
CA VAL A 31 -1.14 -1.29 7.41
C VAL A 31 0.23 -0.62 7.43
N LYS A 32 1.20 -1.21 8.15
CA LYS A 32 2.58 -0.70 8.18
C LYS A 32 3.23 -0.73 6.79
N ALA A 33 3.08 -1.83 6.06
CA ALA A 33 3.61 -1.97 4.70
C ALA A 33 2.96 -1.04 3.66
N ARG A 34 1.79 -0.45 3.93
CA ARG A 34 1.14 0.53 3.04
C ARG A 34 1.39 1.98 3.48
N ALA A 35 1.35 2.25 4.79
CA ALA A 35 1.61 3.58 5.32
C ALA A 35 3.10 3.95 5.35
N TRP A 36 4.01 2.98 5.49
CA TRP A 36 5.45 3.21 5.66
C TRP A 36 6.28 2.15 4.91
N ASN A 37 6.42 2.35 3.59
CA ASN A 37 7.22 1.45 2.75
C ASN A 37 8.26 2.25 1.96
N PRO A 38 9.56 2.10 2.26
CA PRO A 38 10.62 2.76 1.51
C PRO A 38 10.79 2.24 0.09
N ASP A 39 10.46 0.97 -0.13
CA ASP A 39 10.67 0.26 -1.40
C ASP A 39 9.52 0.48 -2.40
N ASP A 40 8.37 1.00 -1.94
CA ASP A 40 7.28 1.38 -2.83
C ASP A 40 7.48 2.81 -3.37
N PRO A 41 7.67 2.99 -4.70
CA PRO A 41 7.82 4.31 -5.28
C PRO A 41 6.54 5.14 -5.32
N ARG A 42 5.37 4.54 -5.05
CA ARG A 42 4.06 5.19 -5.13
C ARG A 42 3.78 6.02 -3.87
N LEU A 43 3.29 7.24 -4.07
CA LEU A 43 2.77 8.08 -2.97
C LEU A 43 1.37 7.64 -2.55
N PHE A 44 0.54 7.24 -3.50
CA PHE A 44 -0.80 6.76 -3.27
C PHE A 44 -0.78 5.23 -3.31
N THR A 45 -1.05 4.62 -2.17
CA THR A 45 -1.15 3.16 -2.03
C THR A 45 -2.62 2.79 -1.83
N PRO A 46 -3.13 1.66 -2.33
CA PRO A 46 -4.50 1.22 -2.02
C PRO A 46 -4.75 1.08 -0.52
N LYS A 47 -5.95 1.39 -0.01
CA LYS A 47 -6.24 1.30 1.43
C LYS A 47 -6.15 -0.12 1.96
N ALA A 48 -5.45 -0.32 3.09
CA ALA A 48 -5.30 -1.64 3.71
C ALA A 48 -6.65 -2.28 4.08
N PHE A 49 -7.65 -1.44 4.37
CA PHE A 49 -9.05 -1.82 4.51
C PHE A 49 -9.97 -0.67 4.07
N GLY A 50 -11.06 -0.99 3.40
CA GLY A 50 -12.07 -0.04 2.91
C GLY A 50 -11.88 0.36 1.45
N TRP A 51 -12.37 1.54 1.09
CA TRP A 51 -12.50 2.01 -0.31
C TRP A 51 -11.66 3.27 -0.56
N GLY A 52 -10.70 3.20 -1.49
CA GLY A 52 -9.85 4.31 -1.94
C GLY A 52 -8.35 4.13 -1.66
N TYR A 53 -7.60 5.24 -1.63
CA TYR A 53 -6.15 5.26 -1.42
C TYR A 53 -5.75 5.71 -0.01
N ASP A 54 -4.65 5.15 0.50
CA ASP A 54 -3.81 5.61 1.60
C ASP A 54 -2.59 6.37 1.04
N LEU A 55 -1.87 7.07 1.93
CA LEU A 55 -0.61 7.73 1.62
C LEU A 55 0.57 6.96 2.20
N ASN A 56 1.59 6.76 1.36
CA ASN A 56 2.90 6.31 1.82
C ASN A 56 3.63 7.50 2.48
N LEU A 57 3.56 7.54 3.81
CA LEU A 57 4.14 8.61 4.62
C LEU A 57 5.66 8.65 4.51
N TYR A 58 6.32 7.49 4.37
CA TYR A 58 7.76 7.44 4.17
C TYR A 58 8.16 8.28 2.95
N ARG A 59 7.47 8.06 1.82
CA ARG A 59 7.67 8.84 0.59
C ARG A 59 7.28 10.29 0.76
N LEU A 60 6.21 10.59 1.49
CA LEU A 60 5.82 11.98 1.74
C LEU A 60 6.90 12.77 2.49
N PHE A 61 7.50 12.18 3.52
CA PHE A 61 8.56 12.80 4.32
C PHE A 61 9.93 12.81 3.61
N HIS A 62 10.26 11.75 2.85
CA HIS A 62 11.55 11.65 2.17
C HIS A 62 11.59 12.30 0.78
N ARG A 63 10.43 12.60 0.17
CA ARG A 63 10.36 13.32 -1.13
C ARG A 63 10.69 14.80 -1.03
N ARG A 64 10.77 15.37 0.19
CA ARG A 64 11.05 16.80 0.42
C ARG A 64 12.52 17.10 0.78
N ARG A 65 13.45 16.18 0.52
CA ARG A 65 14.89 16.43 0.52
C ARG A 65 15.45 16.17 -0.88
#